data_AF-A0A920NAI8-F1
#
_entry.id   AF-A0A920NAI8-F1
#
_cell.length_a   1.000
_cell.length_b   1.000
_cell.length_c   1.000
_cell.angle_alpha   90.00
_cell.angle_beta   90.00
_cell.angle_gamma   90.00
#
_symmetry.space_group_name_H-M   'P 1'
#
loop_
_entity.id
_entity.type
_entity.pdbx_description
1 polymer ?
#
loop_
_entity_poly.entity_id
_entity_poly.type
_entity_poly.pdbx_seq_one_letter_code
_entity_poly.pdbx_strand_id
1 'polypeptide(L)'
;MGREVKISGCLTQTHRGKKKKSSIRIDPAIETLPNMISKKKLDLSLSRIDLSNCSIEDSKTIRDELDSILKGLIFDDIGIYSGIINQGLLTDYLPKNTIIIFYRPPDIATAAWDAESRLKELKPLRKIGAKSHSISPLTIVTGMYGKQV
;
A
#
# COMPACT_ATOMS: atom_id res chain seq x y z
N MET A 1 -22.97 -30.82 18.95
CA MET A 1 -24.01 -30.41 17.96
C MET A 1 -23.40 -29.36 17.04
N GLY A 2 -22.80 -29.77 15.92
CA GLY A 2 -22.18 -28.84 14.97
C GLY A 2 -23.22 -28.26 14.02
N ARG A 3 -23.35 -26.93 13.96
CA ARG A 3 -24.23 -26.28 12.98
C ARG A 3 -23.52 -26.27 11.62
N GLU A 4 -24.08 -26.98 10.65
CA GLU A 4 -23.65 -26.93 9.26
C GLU A 4 -24.10 -25.59 8.64
N VAL A 5 -23.18 -24.62 8.51
CA VAL A 5 -23.48 -23.32 7.88
C VAL A 5 -23.43 -23.49 6.36
N LYS A 6 -24.59 -23.47 5.71
CA LYS A 6 -24.74 -23.63 4.27
C LYS A 6 -24.55 -22.28 3.57
N ILE A 7 -23.47 -22.14 2.81
CA ILE A 7 -23.16 -20.93 2.05
C ILE A 7 -23.65 -21.10 0.60
N SER A 8 -24.58 -20.24 0.18
CA SER A 8 -25.13 -20.19 -1.18
C SER A 8 -24.84 -18.82 -1.80
N GLY A 9 -24.21 -18.80 -2.99
CA GLY A 9 -23.91 -17.56 -3.72
C GLY A 9 -25.06 -17.15 -4.64
N CYS A 10 -25.28 -15.84 -4.80
CA CYS A 10 -26.35 -15.28 -5.61
C CYS A 10 -25.78 -14.36 -6.71
N LEU A 11 -26.31 -14.41 -7.93
CA LEU A 11 -25.94 -13.46 -8.99
C LEU A 11 -26.65 -12.12 -8.78
N THR A 12 -25.89 -11.02 -8.88
CA THR A 12 -26.36 -9.64 -8.63
C THR A 12 -27.42 -9.14 -9.62
N GLN A 13 -27.61 -9.83 -10.76
CA GLN A 13 -28.55 -9.40 -11.82
C GLN A 13 -29.86 -10.18 -11.84
N THR A 14 -29.87 -11.44 -11.38
CA THR A 14 -31.05 -12.33 -11.50
C THR A 14 -31.59 -12.81 -10.17
N HIS A 15 -30.93 -12.44 -9.06
CA HIS A 15 -31.17 -12.93 -7.70
C HIS A 15 -31.36 -14.46 -7.62
N ARG A 16 -30.83 -15.22 -8.60
CA ARG A 16 -30.92 -16.68 -8.66
C ARG A 16 -29.74 -17.29 -7.93
N GLY A 17 -30.05 -18.19 -6.99
CA GLY A 17 -29.04 -18.94 -6.25
C GLY A 17 -28.24 -19.88 -7.15
N LYS A 18 -26.91 -19.89 -6.97
CA LYS A 18 -26.01 -20.89 -7.55
C LYS A 18 -25.81 -22.07 -6.60
N LYS A 19 -25.23 -23.16 -7.14
CA LYS A 19 -24.86 -24.36 -6.37
C LYS A 19 -24.04 -24.01 -5.12
N LYS A 20 -24.31 -24.74 -4.04
CA LYS A 20 -23.65 -24.61 -2.74
C LYS A 20 -22.14 -24.77 -2.87
N LYS A 21 -21.39 -23.96 -2.12
CA LYS A 21 -19.94 -24.12 -1.94
C LYS A 21 -19.64 -24.43 -0.47
N SER A 22 -18.61 -25.24 -0.24
CA SER A 22 -18.17 -25.63 1.11
C SER A 22 -17.38 -24.54 1.82
N SER A 23 -16.75 -23.61 1.08
CA SER A 23 -16.04 -22.47 1.65
C SER A 23 -16.03 -21.27 0.70
N ILE A 24 -15.86 -20.08 1.28
CA ILE A 24 -15.64 -18.83 0.57
C ILE A 24 -14.46 -18.13 1.24
N ARG A 25 -13.53 -17.64 0.42
CA ARG A 25 -12.48 -16.71 0.84
C ARG A 25 -12.97 -15.30 0.55
N ILE A 26 -12.89 -14.44 1.57
CA ILE A 26 -13.21 -13.02 1.46
C ILE A 26 -11.90 -12.27 1.64
N ASP A 27 -11.42 -11.64 0.58
CA ASP A 27 -10.24 -10.78 0.62
C ASP A 27 -10.68 -9.33 0.91
N PRO A 28 -9.82 -8.52 1.55
CA PRO A 28 -10.13 -7.12 1.82
C PRO A 28 -10.41 -6.34 0.54
N ALA A 29 -11.37 -5.41 0.61
CA ALA A 29 -11.71 -4.53 -0.51
C ALA A 29 -10.80 -3.30 -0.62
N ILE A 30 -9.96 -3.05 0.39
CA ILE A 30 -8.99 -1.95 0.44
C ILE A 30 -7.61 -2.47 0.83
N GLU A 31 -6.57 -1.83 0.30
CA GLU A 31 -5.17 -2.21 0.58
C GLU A 31 -4.66 -1.65 1.90
N THR A 32 -5.18 -0.49 2.33
CA THR A 32 -4.70 0.21 3.53
C THR A 32 -5.47 -0.29 4.75
N LEU A 33 -4.85 -1.19 5.53
CA LEU A 33 -5.48 -1.89 6.66
C LEU A 33 -4.70 -1.65 7.96
N PRO A 34 -4.93 -0.52 8.66
CA PRO A 34 -4.20 -0.19 9.89
C PRO A 34 -4.30 -1.28 10.97
N ASN A 35 -5.47 -1.94 11.07
CA ASN A 35 -5.72 -3.01 12.05
C ASN A 35 -4.90 -4.27 11.82
N MET A 36 -4.34 -4.47 10.62
CA MET A 36 -3.49 -5.63 10.32
C MET A 36 -2.02 -5.39 10.68
N ILE A 37 -1.65 -4.17 11.07
CA ILE A 37 -0.29 -3.78 11.44
C ILE A 37 -0.18 -3.70 12.96
N SER A 38 0.96 -4.09 13.53
CA SER A 38 1.18 -3.95 14.96
C SER A 38 1.18 -2.46 15.35
N LYS A 39 0.46 -2.11 16.42
CA LYS A 39 0.37 -0.72 16.91
C LYS A 39 1.73 -0.06 17.09
N LYS A 40 2.73 -0.80 17.58
CA LYS A 40 4.11 -0.31 17.73
C LYS A 40 4.75 0.06 16.39
N LYS A 41 4.59 -0.76 15.34
CA LYS A 41 5.13 -0.49 14.02
C LYS A 41 4.42 0.69 13.36
N LEU A 42 3.11 0.77 13.54
CA LEU A 42 2.29 1.88 13.05
C LEU A 42 2.71 3.20 13.70
N ASP A 43 2.79 3.25 15.03
CA ASP A 43 3.23 4.42 15.81
C ASP A 43 4.64 4.91 15.39
N LEU A 44 5.60 3.99 15.26
CA LEU A 44 6.94 4.30 14.75
C LEU A 44 6.96 4.82 13.31
N SER A 45 5.97 4.47 12.50
CA SER A 45 5.87 4.92 11.11
C SER A 45 5.24 6.31 11.03
N LEU A 46 4.22 6.56 11.87
CA LEU A 46 3.53 7.85 11.94
C LEU A 46 4.38 8.92 12.64
N SER A 47 5.25 8.56 13.60
CA SER A 47 6.15 9.51 14.28
C SER A 47 7.18 10.18 13.36
N ARG A 48 7.36 9.66 12.14
CA ARG A 48 8.24 10.24 11.12
C ARG A 48 7.61 11.40 10.35
N ILE A 49 6.32 11.66 10.57
CA ILE A 49 5.59 12.74 9.90
C ILE A 49 5.98 14.06 10.55
N ASP A 50 6.56 14.95 9.75
CA ASP A 50 6.93 16.30 10.18
C ASP A 50 5.82 17.28 9.78
N LEU A 51 5.19 17.88 10.80
CA LEU A 51 4.10 18.87 10.66
C LEU A 51 4.59 20.31 10.88
N SER A 52 5.90 20.54 11.01
CA SER A 52 6.47 21.87 11.30
C SER A 52 6.15 22.95 10.26
N ASN A 53 5.91 22.55 9.00
CA ASN A 53 5.61 23.45 7.89
C ASN A 53 4.12 23.55 7.54
N CYS A 54 3.23 23.01 8.39
CA CYS A 54 1.77 23.05 8.18
C CYS A 54 1.15 24.26 8.88
N SER A 55 -0.02 24.70 8.38
CA SER A 55 -0.87 25.65 9.13
C SER A 55 -1.36 24.99 10.43
N ILE A 56 -1.86 25.80 11.37
CA ILE A 56 -2.36 25.29 12.65
C ILE A 56 -3.57 24.39 12.41
N GLU A 57 -4.46 24.80 11.52
CA GLU A 57 -5.67 24.09 11.11
C GLU A 57 -5.34 22.75 10.45
N ASP A 58 -4.43 22.74 9.47
CA ASP A 58 -4.02 21.51 8.79
C ASP A 58 -3.31 20.55 9.75
N SER A 59 -2.45 21.08 10.63
CA SER A 59 -1.73 20.25 11.59
C SER A 59 -2.68 19.56 12.57
N LYS A 60 -3.78 20.22 12.94
CA LYS A 60 -4.80 19.65 13.82
C LYS A 60 -5.58 18.54 13.12
N THR A 61 -6.07 18.81 11.91
CA THR A 61 -6.80 17.83 11.09
C THR A 61 -5.95 16.57 10.87
N ILE A 62 -4.68 16.74 10.48
CA ILE A 62 -3.77 15.62 10.26
C ILE A 62 -3.59 14.83 11.57
N ARG A 63 -3.40 15.48 12.72
CA ARG A 63 -3.28 14.77 14.01
C ARG A 63 -4.54 13.98 14.36
N ASP A 64 -5.71 14.55 14.16
CA ASP A 64 -7.00 13.87 14.44
C ASP A 64 -7.17 12.63 13.53
N GLU A 65 -6.74 12.72 12.28
CA GLU A 65 -6.70 11.60 11.34
C GLU A 65 -5.68 10.53 11.75
N LEU A 66 -4.45 10.92 12.13
CA LEU A 66 -3.42 10.00 12.62
C LEU A 66 -3.87 9.25 13.87
N ASP A 67 -4.53 9.93 14.81
CA ASP A 67 -5.14 9.32 15.99
C ASP A 67 -6.22 8.29 15.61
N SER A 68 -7.01 8.60 14.58
CA SER A 68 -8.02 7.68 14.05
C SER A 68 -7.39 6.43 13.43
N ILE A 69 -6.28 6.59 12.71
CA ILE A 69 -5.48 5.49 12.14
C ILE A 69 -4.89 4.61 13.27
N LEU A 70 -4.36 5.21 14.34
CA LEU A 70 -3.84 4.49 15.51
C LEU A 70 -4.92 3.69 16.27
N LYS A 71 -6.16 4.21 16.27
CA LYS A 71 -7.34 3.52 16.79
C LYS A 71 -7.84 2.41 15.85
N GLY A 72 -7.33 2.34 14.62
CA GLY A 72 -7.71 1.32 13.66
C GLY A 72 -8.95 1.67 12.83
N LEU A 73 -9.32 2.94 12.76
CA LEU A 73 -10.48 3.40 12.02
C LEU A 73 -10.15 3.55 10.53
N ILE A 74 -11.14 3.28 9.68
CA ILE A 74 -11.08 3.45 8.23
C ILE A 74 -11.98 4.62 7.87
N PHE A 75 -11.50 5.52 7.02
CA PHE A 75 -12.21 6.68 6.49
C PHE A 75 -11.89 6.85 5.00
N ASP A 76 -12.68 7.64 4.29
CA ASP A 76 -12.68 7.68 2.81
C ASP A 76 -11.30 7.98 2.20
N ASP A 77 -10.54 8.89 2.82
CA ASP A 77 -9.23 9.33 2.32
C ASP A 77 -8.03 8.62 2.95
N ILE A 78 -8.24 7.48 3.62
CA ILE A 78 -7.14 6.74 4.29
C ILE A 78 -6.03 6.32 3.31
N GLY A 79 -6.36 6.18 2.03
CA GLY A 79 -5.41 5.89 0.95
C GLY A 79 -4.30 6.94 0.81
N ILE A 80 -4.51 8.18 1.28
CA ILE A 80 -3.47 9.21 1.32
C ILE A 80 -2.28 8.77 2.19
N TYR A 81 -2.55 8.02 3.25
CA TYR A 81 -1.55 7.56 4.21
C TYR A 81 -0.94 6.20 3.82
N SER A 82 -1.38 5.61 2.70
CA SER A 82 -0.91 4.30 2.21
C SER A 82 0.61 4.23 2.10
N GLY A 83 1.28 5.28 1.62
CA GLY A 83 2.75 5.28 1.50
C GLY A 83 3.51 5.20 2.83
N ILE A 84 2.86 5.50 3.95
CA ILE A 84 3.44 5.42 5.30
C ILE A 84 3.07 4.09 5.96
N ILE A 85 1.82 3.66 5.77
CA ILE A 85 1.21 2.46 6.36
C ILE A 85 1.71 1.20 5.64
N ASN A 86 1.67 1.19 4.31
CA ASN A 86 2.01 0.06 3.46
C ASN A 86 3.50 0.11 3.11
N GLN A 87 4.30 -0.65 3.86
CA GLN A 87 5.75 -0.74 3.66
C GLN A 87 6.19 -2.02 2.92
N GLY A 88 5.23 -2.85 2.52
CA GLY A 88 5.50 -4.08 1.77
C GLY A 88 5.70 -3.81 0.29
N LEU A 89 6.48 -4.65 -0.36
CA LEU A 89 6.64 -4.68 -1.81
C LEU A 89 5.68 -5.70 -2.42
N LEU A 90 5.34 -5.52 -3.70
CA LEU A 90 4.55 -6.53 -4.43
C LEU A 90 5.21 -7.91 -4.41
N THR A 91 6.55 -7.95 -4.40
CA THR A 91 7.32 -9.20 -4.33
C THR A 91 7.15 -9.95 -3.02
N ASP A 92 6.72 -9.29 -1.94
CA ASP A 92 6.52 -9.93 -0.64
C ASP A 92 5.30 -10.87 -0.64
N TYR A 93 4.39 -10.70 -1.60
CA TYR A 93 3.22 -11.56 -1.79
C TYR A 93 3.55 -12.79 -2.65
N LEU A 94 4.72 -12.83 -3.27
CA LEU A 94 5.12 -13.94 -4.14
C LEU A 94 5.77 -15.07 -3.32
N PRO A 95 5.55 -16.35 -3.68
CA PRO A 95 6.29 -17.47 -3.11
C PRO A 95 7.80 -17.28 -3.27
N LYS A 96 8.59 -17.81 -2.32
CA LYS A 96 10.06 -17.69 -2.32
C LYS A 96 10.73 -18.20 -3.60
N ASN A 97 10.10 -19.15 -4.29
CA ASN A 97 10.65 -19.79 -5.49
C ASN A 97 10.05 -19.21 -6.79
N THR A 98 9.61 -17.95 -6.75
CA THR A 98 9.01 -17.29 -7.92
C THR A 98 10.10 -16.77 -8.85
N ILE A 99 9.92 -16.99 -10.15
CA ILE A 99 10.78 -16.44 -11.20
C ILE A 99 10.16 -15.12 -11.66
N ILE A 100 10.94 -14.04 -11.63
CA ILE A 100 10.55 -12.72 -12.14
C ILE A 100 11.17 -12.54 -13.53
N ILE A 101 10.33 -12.29 -14.54
CA ILE A 101 10.78 -12.08 -15.91
C ILE A 101 10.57 -10.61 -16.28
N PHE A 102 11.66 -9.93 -16.64
CA PHE A 102 11.62 -8.55 -17.10
C PHE A 102 11.52 -8.52 -18.62
N TYR A 103 10.35 -8.13 -19.14
CA TYR A 103 10.15 -7.95 -20.57
C TYR A 103 10.47 -6.52 -20.98
N ARG A 104 11.47 -6.35 -21.87
CA ARG A 104 12.03 -5.05 -22.28
C ARG A 104 12.48 -4.20 -21.09
N PRO A 105 13.59 -4.56 -20.43
CA PRO A 105 14.11 -3.82 -19.28
C PRO A 105 14.29 -2.31 -19.50
N PRO A 106 14.70 -1.79 -20.68
CA PRO A 106 14.79 -0.36 -20.92
C PRO A 106 13.44 0.35 -20.77
N ASP A 107 12.38 -0.19 -21.35
CA ASP A 107 11.02 0.37 -21.28
C ASP A 107 10.53 0.42 -19.82
N ILE A 108 10.83 -0.63 -19.04
CA ILE A 108 10.50 -0.68 -17.60
C ILE A 108 11.25 0.42 -16.83
N ALA A 109 12.54 0.62 -17.11
CA ALA A 109 13.34 1.64 -16.46
C ALA A 109 12.84 3.06 -16.80
N THR A 110 12.50 3.31 -18.08
CA THR A 110 11.90 4.58 -18.51
C THR A 110 10.56 4.83 -17.82
N ALA A 111 9.66 3.84 -17.79
CA ALA A 111 8.37 3.97 -17.12
C ALA A 111 8.52 4.25 -15.61
N ALA A 112 9.50 3.62 -14.95
CA ALA A 112 9.80 3.89 -13.56
C ALA A 112 10.29 5.33 -13.34
N TRP A 113 11.16 5.82 -14.23
CA TRP A 113 11.67 7.19 -14.17
C TRP A 113 10.56 8.23 -14.44
N ASP A 114 9.67 7.98 -15.39
CA ASP A 114 8.55 8.87 -15.70
C ASP A 114 7.57 8.96 -14.52
N ALA A 115 7.26 7.83 -13.88
CA ALA A 115 6.43 7.79 -12.68
C ALA A 115 7.06 8.58 -11.52
N GLU A 116 8.37 8.45 -11.31
CA GLU A 116 9.10 9.19 -10.27
C GLU A 116 9.15 10.70 -10.59
N SER A 117 9.42 11.05 -11.86
CA SER A 117 9.49 12.43 -12.31
C SER A 117 8.13 13.12 -12.15
N ARG A 118 7.05 12.46 -12.56
CA ARG A 118 5.68 12.94 -12.33
C ARG A 118 5.39 13.12 -10.84
N LEU A 119 5.82 12.19 -9.98
CA LEU A 119 5.65 12.35 -8.54
C LEU A 119 6.41 13.57 -7.99
N LYS A 120 7.62 13.85 -8.50
CA LYS A 120 8.40 15.04 -8.14
C LYS A 120 7.74 16.32 -8.59
N GLU A 121 7.14 16.34 -9.79
CA GLU A 121 6.38 17.49 -10.32
C GLU A 121 5.08 17.75 -9.54
N LEU A 122 4.53 16.74 -8.86
CA LEU A 122 3.35 16.88 -8.01
C LEU A 122 3.68 17.34 -6.57
N LYS A 123 4.95 17.30 -6.15
CA LYS A 123 5.39 17.76 -4.81
C LYS A 123 5.24 19.28 -4.56
N PRO A 124 5.38 20.20 -5.53
CA PRO A 124 5.07 21.62 -5.32
C PRO A 124 3.59 21.88 -5.01
N LEU A 125 2.69 20.94 -5.31
CA LEU A 125 1.25 21.05 -5.06
C LEU A 125 0.77 20.31 -3.81
N ARG A 126 1.52 19.32 -3.30
CA ARG A 126 1.26 18.66 -2.00
C ARG A 126 2.42 18.91 -1.04
N LYS A 127 2.31 19.98 -0.23
CA LYS A 127 3.14 20.18 0.97
C LYS A 127 2.75 19.15 2.05
N ILE A 128 3.16 17.90 1.89
CA ILE A 128 3.24 16.93 2.99
C ILE A 128 4.61 16.29 2.91
N GLY A 129 5.51 16.76 3.77
CA GLY A 129 6.90 16.33 3.84
C GLY A 129 7.02 14.94 4.43
N ALA A 130 7.14 13.93 3.58
CA ALA A 130 7.74 12.66 3.96
C ALA A 130 9.02 12.49 3.13
N LYS A 131 10.18 12.75 3.74
CA LYS A 131 11.47 12.34 3.20
C LYS A 131 11.57 10.80 3.30
N SER A 132 11.01 10.09 2.33
CA SER A 132 11.39 8.69 2.12
C SER A 132 12.83 8.68 1.60
N HIS A 133 13.70 7.97 2.32
CA HIS A 133 15.05 7.68 1.84
C HIS A 133 14.90 6.86 0.55
N SER A 134 15.08 7.53 -0.58
CA SER A 134 15.08 6.92 -1.90
C SER A 134 16.31 6.03 -1.99
N ILE A 135 16.11 4.72 -2.01
CA ILE A 135 17.11 3.82 -2.61
C ILE A 135 17.16 4.24 -4.08
N SER A 136 18.25 4.92 -4.45
CA SER A 136 18.44 5.44 -5.79
C SER A 136 18.45 4.31 -6.82
N PRO A 137 17.82 4.47 -8.00
CA PRO A 137 17.85 3.48 -9.08
C PRO A 137 19.27 3.09 -9.50
N LEU A 138 20.26 3.95 -9.23
CA LEU A 138 21.68 3.65 -9.44
C LEU A 138 22.15 2.41 -8.69
N THR A 139 21.57 2.06 -7.53
CA THR A 139 21.91 0.83 -6.79
C THR A 139 21.41 -0.43 -7.51
N ILE A 140 20.28 -0.35 -8.22
CA ILE A 140 19.73 -1.48 -8.98
C ILE A 140 20.50 -1.63 -10.30
N VAL A 141 20.85 -0.52 -10.96
CA VAL A 141 21.60 -0.57 -12.24
C VAL A 141 23.05 -0.99 -12.04
N THR A 142 23.73 -0.57 -10.95
CA THR A 142 25.09 -1.03 -10.65
C THR A 142 25.14 -2.52 -10.25
N GLY A 143 24.07 -3.06 -9.66
CA GLY A 143 23.93 -4.50 -9.43
C GLY A 143 23.76 -5.33 -10.71
N MET A 144 23.29 -4.73 -11.82
CA MET A 144 23.10 -5.40 -13.11
C MET A 144 24.38 -5.50 -13.97
N TYR A 145 25.37 -4.62 -13.75
CA TYR A 145 26.63 -4.63 -14.51
C TYR A 145 27.83 -5.23 -13.75
N GLY A 146 27.65 -5.70 -12.51
CA GLY A 146 28.74 -6.17 -11.62
C GLY A 146 28.88 -7.68 -11.42
N LYS A 147 28.12 -8.53 -12.13
CA LYS A 147 28.27 -10.00 -12.07
C LYS A 147 28.27 -10.63 -13.46
N GLN A 148 29.24 -10.22 -14.26
CA GLN A 148 29.79 -11.04 -15.35
C GLN A 148 31.31 -10.84 -15.33
N VAL A 149 32.00 -11.52 -14.41
CA VAL A 149 33.22 -12.33 -14.59
C VAL A 149 33.36 -13.19 -13.34
#